data_AF-W1XRW4-F1
#
_entry.id   AF-W1XRW4-F1
#
_cell.length_a   1.000
_cell.length_b   1.000
_cell.length_c   1.000
_cell.angle_alpha   90.00
_cell.angle_beta   90.00
_cell.angle_gamma   90.00
#
_symmetry.space_group_name_H-M   'P 1'
#
loop_
_entity.id
_entity.type
_entity.pdbx_description
1 polymer ?
#
loop_
_entity_poly.entity_id
_entity_poly.type
_entity_poly.pdbx_seq_one_letter_code
_entity_poly.pdbx_strand_id
1 'polypeptide(L)'
;GIMNGTTNFILTKMSEEGLSYQDVLKEAQDLGYAEADPTADVEGLDAARKLAILASISFNRRIFFEDVSVEGITCIDTEDIKFG
;
A
#
# COMPACT_ATOMS: atom_id res chain seq x y z
N GLY A 1 8.89 -6.54 -2.84
CA GLY A 1 9.11 -5.41 -3.76
C GLY A 1 7.97 -4.42 -3.59
N ILE A 2 8.16 -3.16 -3.98
CA ILE A 2 7.13 -2.11 -3.89
C ILE A 2 6.31 -2.13 -5.18
N MET A 3 4.99 -2.29 -5.07
CA MET A 3 4.10 -2.54 -6.22
C MET A 3 2.91 -1.56 -6.32
N ASN A 4 2.77 -0.66 -5.35
CA ASN A 4 1.70 0.34 -5.30
C ASN A 4 2.30 1.72 -4.97
N GLY A 5 2.01 2.71 -5.82
CA GLY A 5 2.59 4.05 -5.72
C GLY A 5 1.99 4.88 -4.59
N THR A 6 0.68 4.77 -4.39
CA THR A 6 -0.07 5.53 -3.38
C THR A 6 0.34 5.14 -1.96
N THR A 7 0.41 3.84 -1.65
CA THR A 7 0.89 3.38 -0.34
C THR A 7 2.37 3.72 -0.11
N ASN A 8 3.21 3.63 -1.15
CA ASN A 8 4.61 4.01 -1.05
C ASN A 8 4.78 5.50 -0.75
N PHE A 9 4.01 6.36 -1.43
CA PHE A 9 4.00 7.80 -1.15
C PHE A 9 3.62 8.07 0.30
N ILE A 10 2.53 7.45 0.78
CA ILE A 10 2.03 7.64 2.14
C ILE A 10 3.11 7.23 3.17
N LEU A 11 3.67 6.03 3.07
CA LEU A 11 4.67 5.55 4.03
C LEU A 11 5.97 6.34 3.99
N THR A 12 6.44 6.74 2.79
CA THR A 12 7.65 7.56 2.65
C THR A 12 7.45 8.90 3.36
N LYS A 13 6.31 9.54 3.13
CA LYS A 13 6.01 10.85 3.69
C LYS A 13 5.75 10.82 5.19
N MET A 14 5.07 9.78 5.69
CA MET A 14 4.96 9.55 7.14
C MET A 14 6.35 9.38 7.79
N SER A 15 7.29 8.72 7.11
CA SER A 15 8.66 8.53 7.62
C SER A 15 9.49 9.82 7.60
N GLU A 16 9.44 10.58 6.50
CA GLU A 16 10.23 11.79 6.32
C GLU A 16 9.72 12.96 7.18
N GLU A 17 8.41 13.11 7.28
CA GLU A 17 7.77 14.26 7.93
C GLU A 17 7.24 13.94 9.34
N GLY A 18 7.20 12.67 9.73
CA GLY A 18 6.71 12.23 11.04
C GLY A 18 5.20 12.45 11.24
N LEU A 19 4.44 12.53 10.14
CA LEU A 19 3.00 12.79 10.14
C LEU A 19 2.18 11.50 10.29
N SER A 20 0.94 11.65 10.79
CA SER A 20 0.02 10.52 10.93
C SER A 20 -0.46 10.00 9.57
N TYR A 21 -0.91 8.75 9.53
CA TYR A 21 -1.50 8.15 8.33
C TYR A 21 -2.66 9.00 7.79
N GLN A 22 -3.53 9.51 8.67
CA GLN A 22 -4.71 10.30 8.28
C GLN A 22 -4.32 11.63 7.64
N ASP A 23 -3.32 12.31 8.19
CA ASP A 23 -2.85 13.59 7.66
C ASP A 23 -2.24 13.40 6.26
N VAL A 24 -1.39 12.39 6.11
CA VAL A 24 -0.73 12.09 4.84
C VAL A 24 -1.70 11.57 3.79
N LEU A 25 -2.69 10.75 4.18
CA LEU A 25 -3.72 10.28 3.26
C LEU A 25 -4.51 11.46 2.69
N LYS A 26 -4.90 12.41 3.54
CA LYS A 26 -5.63 13.60 3.12
C LYS A 26 -4.80 14.44 2.14
N GLU A 27 -3.52 14.63 2.44
CA GLU A 27 -2.63 15.35 1.52
C GLU A 27 -2.45 14.60 0.19
N ALA A 28 -2.31 13.26 0.24
CA ALA A 28 -2.24 12.43 -0.96
C ALA A 28 -3.48 12.59 -1.84
N GLN A 29 -4.67 12.73 -1.24
CA GLN A 29 -5.91 13.01 -1.97
C GLN A 29 -5.91 14.42 -2.58
N ASP A 30 -5.52 15.44 -1.80
CA ASP A 30 -5.47 16.83 -2.26
C ASP A 30 -4.48 17.03 -3.43
N LEU A 31 -3.37 16.27 -3.43
CA LEU A 31 -2.36 16.27 -4.49
C LEU A 31 -2.69 15.34 -5.67
N GLY A 32 -3.76 14.52 -5.56
CA GLY A 32 -4.18 13.57 -6.60
C GLY A 32 -3.33 12.30 -6.68
N TYR A 33 -2.55 11.98 -5.65
CA TYR A 33 -1.85 10.69 -5.51
C TYR A 33 -2.77 9.56 -5.03
N ALA A 34 -3.84 9.90 -4.30
CA ALA A 34 -4.86 8.96 -3.84
C ALA A 34 -6.24 9.39 -4.36
N GLU A 35 -7.09 8.42 -4.72
CA GLU A 35 -8.48 8.69 -5.09
C GLU A 35 -9.34 8.98 -3.85
N ALA A 36 -10.56 9.48 -4.08
CA ALA A 36 -11.52 9.76 -3.01
C ALA A 36 -11.88 8.50 -2.20
N ASP A 37 -11.95 7.36 -2.88
CA ASP A 37 -12.00 6.03 -2.25
C ASP A 37 -10.66 5.31 -2.51
N PRO A 38 -9.71 5.37 -1.54
CA PRO A 38 -8.38 4.81 -1.71
C PRO A 38 -8.31 3.31 -1.33
N THR A 39 -9.44 2.65 -1.08
CA THR A 39 -9.51 1.28 -0.50
C THR A 39 -8.64 0.28 -1.27
N ALA A 40 -8.64 0.33 -2.61
CA ALA A 40 -7.87 -0.61 -3.42
C ALA A 40 -6.35 -0.50 -3.19
N ASP A 41 -5.87 0.69 -2.84
CA ASP A 41 -4.47 0.96 -2.56
C ASP A 41 -4.15 0.66 -1.10
N VAL A 42 -4.87 1.28 -0.15
CA VAL A 42 -4.51 1.29 1.28
C VAL A 42 -4.78 -0.03 1.99
N GLU A 43 -5.72 -0.83 1.48
CA GLU A 43 -5.97 -2.21 1.93
C GLU A 43 -5.12 -3.24 1.16
N GLY A 44 -4.19 -2.81 0.31
CA GLY A 44 -3.22 -3.68 -0.36
C GLY A 44 -3.75 -4.52 -1.53
N LEU A 45 -5.00 -4.33 -1.94
CA LEU A 45 -5.67 -5.15 -2.96
C LEU A 45 -5.02 -5.02 -4.34
N ASP A 46 -4.64 -3.81 -4.74
CA ASP A 46 -3.93 -3.55 -6.00
C ASP A 46 -2.56 -4.26 -6.02
N ALA A 47 -1.78 -4.12 -4.95
CA ALA A 47 -0.49 -4.77 -4.80
C ALA A 47 -0.62 -6.31 -4.84
N ALA A 48 -1.62 -6.86 -4.15
CA ALA A 48 -1.88 -8.30 -4.11
C ALA A 48 -2.28 -8.88 -5.48
N ARG A 49 -3.13 -8.19 -6.25
CA ARG A 49 -3.47 -8.60 -7.62
C ARG A 49 -2.25 -8.62 -8.54
N LYS A 50 -1.41 -7.58 -8.44
CA LYS A 50 -0.13 -7.52 -9.18
C LYS A 50 0.80 -8.67 -8.77
N LEU A 51 0.88 -8.97 -7.48
CA LEU A 51 1.70 -10.06 -6.96
C LEU A 51 1.22 -11.44 -7.46
N ALA A 52 -0.09 -11.70 -7.48
CA ALA A 52 -0.64 -12.96 -7.99
C ALA A 52 -0.30 -13.19 -9.48
N ILE A 53 -0.39 -12.13 -10.31
CA ILE A 53 0.00 -12.18 -11.72
C ILE A 53 1.50 -12.45 -11.85
N LEU A 54 2.34 -11.71 -11.12
CA LEU A 54 3.79 -11.89 -11.17
C LEU A 54 4.21 -13.29 -10.72
N ALA A 55 3.71 -13.76 -9.57
CA ALA A 55 3.99 -15.08 -9.06
C ALA A 55 3.57 -16.17 -10.05
N SER A 56 2.41 -16.01 -10.70
CA SER A 56 1.94 -16.96 -11.70
C SER A 56 2.91 -17.09 -12.88
N ILE A 57 3.41 -15.96 -13.38
CA ILE A 57 4.37 -15.92 -14.49
C ILE A 57 5.74 -16.46 -14.04
N SER A 58 6.24 -16.02 -12.88
CA SER A 58 7.56 -16.39 -12.36
C SER A 58 7.69 -17.88 -12.05
N PHE A 59 6.63 -18.52 -11.55
CA PHE A 59 6.64 -19.93 -11.15
C PHE A 59 5.96 -20.86 -12.16
N ASN A 60 5.47 -20.34 -13.28
CA ASN A 60 4.72 -21.09 -14.29
C ASN A 60 3.59 -21.93 -13.67
N ARG A 61 2.86 -21.33 -12.74
CA ARG A 61 1.72 -21.92 -12.02
C ARG A 61 0.59 -20.92 -11.97
N ARG A 62 -0.64 -21.39 -11.75
CA ARG A 62 -1.77 -20.48 -11.56
C ARG A 62 -1.87 -20.15 -10.07
N ILE A 63 -1.57 -18.90 -9.73
CA ILE A 63 -1.77 -18.32 -8.40
C ILE A 63 -2.94 -17.35 -8.51
N PHE A 64 -3.94 -17.54 -7.68
CA PHE A 64 -5.12 -16.68 -7.64
C PHE A 64 -4.96 -15.59 -6.58
N PHE A 65 -5.83 -14.59 -6.63
CA PHE A 65 -5.81 -13.49 -5.66
C PHE A 65 -6.07 -14.00 -4.24
N GLU A 66 -6.96 -14.98 -4.11
CA GLU A 66 -7.35 -15.63 -2.86
C GLU A 66 -6.20 -16.40 -2.20
N ASP A 67 -5.16 -16.74 -2.97
CA ASP A 67 -3.95 -17.41 -2.46
C ASP A 67 -2.96 -16.40 -1.83
N VAL A 68 -3.21 -15.09 -1.95
CA VAL A 68 -2.35 -14.02 -1.43
C VAL A 68 -2.90 -13.52 -0.10
N SER A 69 -2.11 -13.66 0.97
CA SER A 69 -2.40 -12.98 2.24
C SER A 69 -2.20 -11.47 2.07
N VAL A 70 -3.19 -10.68 2.45
CA VAL A 70 -3.18 -9.22 2.28
C VAL A 70 -3.37 -8.54 3.63
N GLU A 71 -2.51 -7.56 3.90
CA GLU A 71 -2.63 -6.63 5.00
C GLU A 71 -2.33 -5.22 4.46
N GLY A 72 -3.17 -4.26 4.83
CA GLY A 72 -3.08 -2.88 4.40
C GLY A 72 -2.08 -2.06 5.22
N ILE A 73 -2.11 -0.75 5.02
CA ILE A 73 -1.30 0.23 5.77
C ILE A 73 -2.12 1.08 6.74
N THR A 74 -3.44 0.83 6.83
CA THR A 74 -4.38 1.67 7.59
C THR A 74 -4.16 1.64 9.10
N CYS A 75 -3.49 0.61 9.62
CA CYS A 75 -3.16 0.45 11.03
C CYS A 75 -1.71 0.83 11.38
N ILE A 76 -0.93 1.35 10.42
CA ILE A 76 0.45 1.74 10.68
C ILE A 76 0.47 3.11 11.35
N ASP A 77 1.06 3.17 12.54
CA ASP A 77 1.24 4.41 13.28
C ASP A 77 2.65 4.99 13.13
N THR A 78 2.81 6.26 13.49
CA THR A 78 4.11 6.95 13.42
C THR A 78 5.18 6.32 14.31
N GLU A 79 4.78 5.63 15.39
CA GLU A 79 5.69 4.88 16.25
C GLU A 79 6.23 3.64 15.53
N ASP A 80 5.39 2.91 14.80
CA ASP A 80 5.80 1.74 14.00
C ASP A 80 6.87 2.14 12.98
N ILE A 81 6.72 3.29 12.34
CA ILE A 81 7.70 3.80 11.36
C ILE A 81 9.01 4.24 12.02
N LYS A 82 8.97 4.73 13.26
CA LYS A 82 10.17 5.17 13.99
C LYS A 82 11.02 4.00 14.51
N PHE A 83 10.38 2.87 14.83
CA PHE A 83 11.04 1.72 15.45
C PHE A 83 11.14 0.48 14.55
N GLY A 84 10.54 0.52 13.35
CA GLY A 84 10.59 -0.54 12.33
C GLY A 84 11.88 -0.63 11.54
#